data_AF-A0A6J4N199-F1
#
_entry.id   AF-A0A6J4N199-F1
#
_cell.length_a   1.000
_cell.length_b   1.000
_cell.length_c   1.000
_cell.angle_alpha   90.00
_cell.angle_beta   90.00
_cell.angle_gamma   90.00
#
_symmetry.space_group_name_H-M   'P 1'
#
loop_
_entity.id
_entity.type
_entity.pdbx_description
1 polymer ?
#
loop_
_entity_poly.entity_id
_entity_poly.type
_entity_poly.pdbx_seq_one_letter_code
_entity_poly.pdbx_strand_id
1 'polypeptide(L)'
;MEKKPMSTVSMLGQAYSLLGFQIVEGVVGAGYPQKPKHSAVFAQISPDGSRLTELARKANMTPQAMGELVDELVDMGYVVRRPD
;
A
#
# COMPACT_ATOMS: atom_id res chain seq x y z
N MET A 1 0.26 -23.21 27.99
CA MET A 1 1.17 -22.10 27.63
C MET A 1 0.46 -20.80 27.95
N GLU A 2 0.99 -20.05 28.90
CA GLU A 2 0.39 -18.80 29.35
C GLU A 2 0.54 -17.74 28.24
N LYS A 3 -0.59 -17.23 27.73
CA LYS A 3 -0.62 -16.20 26.70
C LYS A 3 -0.11 -14.91 27.36
N LYS A 4 1.14 -14.52 27.08
CA LYS A 4 1.69 -13.23 27.53
C LYS A 4 0.70 -12.12 27.15
N PRO A 5 0.27 -11.26 28.08
CA PRO A 5 -0.68 -10.19 27.75
C PRO A 5 -0.07 -9.32 26.65
N MET A 6 -0.78 -9.21 25.53
CA MET A 6 -0.31 -8.40 24.41
C MET A 6 -0.30 -6.94 24.83
N SER A 7 0.80 -6.24 24.59
CA SER A 7 0.84 -4.79 24.77
C SER A 7 -0.14 -4.13 23.80
N THR A 8 -0.68 -2.96 24.15
CA THR A 8 -1.54 -2.18 23.26
C THR A 8 -0.90 -1.95 21.90
N VAL A 9 0.42 -1.71 21.86
CA VAL A 9 1.19 -1.57 20.61
C VAL A 9 1.12 -2.84 19.76
N SER A 10 1.32 -4.01 20.35
CA SER A 10 1.23 -5.29 19.64
C SER A 10 -0.19 -5.56 19.14
N MET A 11 -1.22 -5.24 19.93
CA MET A 11 -2.62 -5.39 19.51
C MET A 11 -2.97 -4.47 18.35
N LEU A 12 -2.54 -3.20 18.39
CA LEU A 12 -2.75 -2.25 17.30
C LEU A 12 -2.02 -2.69 16.03
N GLY A 13 -0.76 -3.14 16.14
CA GLY A 13 0.00 -3.67 15.00
C GLY A 13 -0.65 -4.92 14.38
N GLN A 14 -1.19 -5.81 15.21
CA GLN A 14 -1.90 -7.00 14.74
C GLN A 14 -3.23 -6.64 14.06
N ALA A 15 -4.02 -5.74 14.66
CA ALA A 15 -5.27 -5.27 14.08
C ALA A 15 -5.05 -4.59 12.72
N TYR A 16 -4.04 -3.72 12.63
CA TYR A 16 -3.62 -3.08 11.38
C TYR A 16 -3.26 -4.12 10.31
N SER A 17 -2.45 -5.12 10.67
CA SER A 17 -2.00 -6.16 9.73
C SER A 17 -3.18 -7.00 9.22
N LEU A 18 -4.05 -7.46 10.13
CA LEU A 18 -5.23 -8.26 9.78
C LEU A 18 -6.17 -7.50 8.85
N LEU A 19 -6.46 -6.24 9.17
CA LEU A 19 -7.29 -5.39 8.33
C LEU A 19 -6.67 -5.19 6.94
N GLY A 20 -5.36 -4.96 6.88
CA GLY A 20 -4.62 -4.84 5.62
C GLY A 20 -4.77 -6.08 4.74
N PHE A 21 -4.64 -7.28 5.32
CA PHE A 21 -4.85 -8.53 4.57
C PHE A 21 -6.29 -8.67 4.07
N GLN A 22 -7.28 -8.41 4.92
CA GLN A 22 -8.70 -8.52 4.55
C GLN A 22 -9.07 -7.55 3.43
N ILE A 23 -8.54 -6.32 3.44
CA ILE A 23 -8.74 -5.34 2.36
C ILE A 23 -8.19 -5.89 1.05
N VAL A 24 -6.95 -6.39 1.06
CA VAL A 24 -6.30 -6.91 -0.14
C VAL A 24 -7.04 -8.13 -0.67
N GLU A 25 -7.40 -9.09 0.19
CA GLU A 25 -8.18 -10.27 -0.17
C GLU A 25 -9.52 -9.88 -0.81
N GLY A 26 -10.25 -8.94 -0.22
CA GLY A 26 -11.54 -8.47 -0.75
C GLY A 26 -11.42 -7.82 -2.12
N VAL A 27 -10.42 -6.95 -2.32
CA VAL A 27 -10.23 -6.25 -3.60
C VAL A 27 -9.75 -7.21 -4.69
N VAL A 28 -8.84 -8.14 -4.36
CA VAL A 28 -8.41 -9.21 -5.28
C VAL A 28 -9.60 -10.11 -5.65
N GLY A 29 -10.41 -10.51 -4.67
CA GLY A 29 -11.62 -11.31 -4.90
C GLY A 29 -12.68 -10.61 -5.76
N ALA A 30 -12.69 -9.27 -5.77
CA ALA A 30 -13.55 -8.46 -6.64
C ALA A 30 -13.00 -8.29 -8.07
N GLY A 31 -11.86 -8.91 -8.42
CA GLY A 31 -11.27 -8.87 -9.76
C GLY A 31 -10.21 -7.78 -9.95
N TYR A 32 -9.74 -7.16 -8.87
CA TYR A 32 -8.66 -6.16 -8.90
C TYR A 32 -7.38 -6.77 -8.28
N PRO A 33 -6.55 -7.49 -9.08
CA PRO A 33 -5.33 -8.13 -8.59
C PRO A 33 -4.28 -7.13 -8.10
N GLN A 34 -3.78 -7.29 -6.87
CA GLN A 34 -2.75 -6.44 -6.26
C GLN A 34 -2.13 -7.12 -5.03
N LYS A 35 -1.03 -6.56 -4.51
CA LYS A 35 -0.34 -7.02 -3.28
C LYS A 35 -0.47 -5.96 -2.17
N PRO A 36 -0.35 -6.33 -0.89
CA PRO A 36 -0.44 -5.37 0.22
C PRO A 36 0.52 -4.18 0.11
N LYS A 37 1.70 -4.38 -0.46
CA LYS A 37 2.68 -3.30 -0.66
C LYS A 37 2.19 -2.18 -1.60
N HIS A 38 1.28 -2.48 -2.53
CA HIS A 38 0.75 -1.50 -3.47
C HIS A 38 -0.14 -0.44 -2.79
N SER A 39 -0.66 -0.73 -1.60
CA SER A 39 -1.44 0.22 -0.80
C SER A 39 -0.66 1.50 -0.48
N ALA A 40 0.68 1.46 -0.47
CA ALA A 40 1.51 2.66 -0.30
C ALA A 40 1.31 3.70 -1.42
N VAL A 41 1.00 3.26 -2.65
CA VAL A 41 0.66 4.15 -3.77
C VAL A 41 -0.79 4.61 -3.64
N PHE A 42 -1.73 3.67 -3.49
CA PHE A 42 -3.17 3.96 -3.45
C PHE A 42 -3.58 4.87 -2.29
N ALA A 43 -2.93 4.74 -1.14
CA ALA A 43 -3.23 5.57 0.03
C ALA A 43 -2.75 7.03 -0.12
N GLN A 44 -1.83 7.31 -1.04
CA GLN A 44 -1.14 8.61 -1.12
C GLN A 44 -1.39 9.37 -2.41
N ILE A 45 -1.80 8.69 -3.48
CA ILE A 45 -2.10 9.29 -4.78
C ILE A 45 -3.38 10.12 -4.72
N SER A 46 -3.32 11.35 -5.24
CA SER A 46 -4.47 12.22 -5.37
C SER A 46 -5.29 11.91 -6.63
N PRO A 47 -6.57 12.31 -6.68
CA PRO A 47 -7.44 12.06 -7.84
C PRO A 47 -6.93 12.63 -9.16
N ASP A 48 -6.16 13.72 -9.11
CA ASP A 48 -5.52 14.39 -10.24
C ASP A 48 -4.14 13.82 -10.61
N GLY A 49 -3.65 12.83 -9.86
CA GLY A 49 -2.31 12.28 -9.98
C GLY A 49 -1.31 12.97 -9.06
N SER A 50 -0.21 12.29 -8.75
CA SER A 50 0.79 12.80 -7.81
C SER A 50 2.20 12.58 -8.32
N ARG A 51 3.12 13.49 -7.97
CA ARG A 51 4.55 13.31 -8.21
C ARG A 51 5.08 12.12 -7.41
N LEU A 52 5.96 11.34 -8.02
CA LEU A 52 6.57 10.16 -7.41
C LEU A 52 7.27 10.47 -6.08
N THR A 53 7.97 11.61 -6.01
CA THR A 53 8.67 12.06 -4.80
C THR A 53 7.71 12.41 -3.66
N GLU A 54 6.53 12.95 -3.96
CA GLU A 54 5.50 13.23 -2.95
C GLU A 54 4.85 11.96 -2.43
N LEU A 55 4.58 10.99 -3.31
CA LEU A 55 4.11 9.66 -2.90
C LEU A 55 5.12 9.02 -1.95
N ALA A 56 6.40 8.99 -2.33
CA ALA A 56 7.47 8.42 -1.53
C ALA A 56 7.57 9.08 -0.16
N ARG A 57 7.55 10.42 -0.11
CA ARG A 57 7.60 11.18 1.14
C ARG A 57 6.43 10.87 2.06
N LYS A 58 5.19 10.88 1.55
CA LYS A 58 3.99 10.61 2.38
C LYS A 58 3.93 9.16 2.86
N ALA A 59 4.42 8.22 2.06
CA ALA A 59 4.52 6.81 2.43
C ALA A 59 5.73 6.48 3.32
N ASN A 60 6.58 7.46 3.65
CA ASN A 60 7.86 7.24 4.33
C ASN A 60 8.73 6.17 3.64
N MET A 61 8.83 6.26 2.31
CA MET A 61 9.59 5.36 1.43
C MET A 61 10.65 6.15 0.66
N THR A 62 11.66 5.45 0.13
CA THR A 62 12.58 6.05 -0.84
C THR A 62 11.90 6.22 -2.20
N PRO A 63 12.30 7.21 -3.01
CA PRO A 63 11.78 7.36 -4.38
C PRO A 63 12.00 6.13 -5.25
N GLN A 64 13.11 5.41 -5.06
CA GLN A 64 13.42 4.17 -5.79
C GLN A 64 12.40 3.08 -5.47
N ALA A 65 12.18 2.79 -4.18
CA ALA A 65 11.21 1.77 -3.76
C ALA A 65 9.78 2.15 -4.17
N MET A 66 9.44 3.43 -4.12
CA MET A 66 8.15 3.92 -4.62
C MET A 66 8.05 3.74 -6.15
N GLY A 67 9.13 3.99 -6.89
CA GLY A 67 9.22 3.75 -8.33
C GLY A 67 8.90 2.31 -8.70
N GLU A 68 9.50 1.34 -8.00
CA GLU A 68 9.22 -0.09 -8.23
C GLU A 68 7.74 -0.43 -8.02
N LEU A 69 7.10 0.11 -6.97
CA LEU A 69 5.67 -0.11 -6.75
C LEU A 69 4.81 0.50 -7.86
N VAL A 70 5.17 1.70 -8.32
CA VAL A 70 4.45 2.37 -9.41
C VAL A 70 4.62 1.60 -10.72
N ASP A 71 5.82 1.09 -11.02
CA ASP A 71 6.06 0.31 -12.24
C ASP A 71 5.23 -0.97 -12.27
N GLU A 72 5.17 -1.72 -11.15
CA GLU A 72 4.29 -2.88 -11.04
C GLU A 72 2.81 -2.51 -11.28
N LEU A 73 2.36 -1.36 -10.75
CA LEU A 73 0.97 -0.90 -10.93
C LEU A 73 0.68 -0.37 -12.34
N VAL A 74 1.69 0.16 -13.04
CA VAL A 74 1.58 0.53 -14.46
C VAL A 74 1.43 -0.72 -15.31
N ASP A 75 2.26 -1.75 -15.07
CA ASP A 75 2.19 -3.02 -15.80
C ASP A 75 0.85 -3.73 -15.60
N MET A 76 0.26 -3.58 -14.41
CA MET A 76 -1.08 -4.08 -14.09
C MET A 76 -2.22 -3.20 -14.62
N GLY A 77 -1.93 -2.00 -15.14
CA GLY A 77 -2.92 -1.07 -15.68
C GLY A 77 -3.72 -0.25 -14.66
N TYR A 78 -3.27 -0.18 -13.40
CA TYR A 78 -3.92 0.62 -12.35
C TYR A 78 -3.61 2.10 -12.42
N VAL A 79 -2.38 2.44 -12.84
CA VAL A 79 -1.90 3.81 -12.92
C VAL A 79 -1.17 4.03 -14.23
N VAL A 80 -1.02 5.29 -14.62
CA VAL A 80 -0.22 5.69 -15.78
C VAL A 80 0.78 6.75 -15.36
N ARG A 81 1.99 6.70 -15.94
CA ARG A 81 2.96 7.80 -15.82
C ARG A 81 2.61 8.85 -16.87
N ARG A 82 2.63 10.12 -16.46
CA ARG A 82 2.54 11.26 -17.37
C ARG A 82 3.81 12.10 -17.21
N PRO A 83 4.37 12.64 -18.30
CA PRO A 83 5.37 13.69 -18.19
C PRO A 83 4.76 14.90 -17.47
N ASP A 84 5.60 15.61 -16.72
CA ASP A 84 5.25 16.91 -16.12
C ASP A 84 4.97 17.97 -17.20
#